data_AF-A0A1H6FLQ4-F1
#
_entry.id   AF-A0A1H6FLQ4-F1
#
_cell.length_a   1.000
_cell.length_b   1.000
_cell.length_c   1.000
_cell.angle_alpha   90.00
_cell.angle_beta   90.00
_cell.angle_gamma   90.00
#
_symmetry.space_group_name_H-M   'P 1'
#
loop_
_entity.id
_entity.type
_entity.pdbx_description
1 polymer ?
#
loop_
_entity_poly.entity_id
_entity_poly.type
_entity_poly.pdbx_seq_one_letter_code
_entity_poly.pdbx_strand_id
1 'polypeptide(L)'
;MLKTICIWTAIILGIGAEANGLFMLWSPGDWYLAVPGVTTTGPFNQHFIRDIGLIFLFVGTSLLIGAFRPQYRVLLWSAATLWLWGHALFHFWEVAVGICGPDAIARDFPAVTLPAILTALLSIWAIADARQERTRAASAL
;
A
#
# COMPACT_ATOMS: atom_id res chain seq x y z
N MET A 1 21.50 -1.28 -9.99
CA MET A 1 20.37 -0.45 -10.46
C MET A 1 19.03 -0.92 -9.90
N LEU A 2 18.64 -2.19 -10.07
CA LEU A 2 17.34 -2.71 -9.59
C LEU A 2 17.08 -2.46 -8.09
N LYS A 3 18.03 -2.81 -7.21
CA LYS A 3 17.91 -2.55 -5.76
C LYS A 3 17.58 -1.08 -5.45
N THR A 4 18.30 -0.15 -6.09
CA THR A 4 18.09 1.28 -5.93
C THR A 4 16.68 1.68 -6.37
N ILE A 5 16.19 1.16 -7.50
CA ILE A 5 14.83 1.40 -7.98
C ILE A 5 13.81 0.87 -6.95
N CYS A 6 13.94 -0.37 -6.48
CA CYS A 6 13.01 -0.95 -5.51
C CYS A 6 12.96 -0.14 -4.20
N ILE A 7 14.12 0.27 -3.68
CA ILE A 7 14.18 1.08 -2.47
C ILE A 7 13.51 2.45 -2.67
N TRP A 8 13.79 3.14 -3.78
CA TRP A 8 13.15 4.43 -4.06
C TRP A 8 11.64 4.31 -4.28
N THR A 9 11.19 3.27 -5.00
CA THR A 9 9.76 2.99 -5.15
C THR A 9 9.10 2.78 -3.80
N ALA A 10 9.71 2.00 -2.89
CA ALA A 10 9.19 1.80 -1.54
C ALA A 10 9.14 3.10 -0.74
N ILE A 11 10.15 3.97 -0.86
CA ILE A 11 10.17 5.28 -0.19
C ILE A 11 9.06 6.17 -0.72
N ILE A 12 8.88 6.27 -2.04
CA ILE A 12 7.84 7.11 -2.65
C ILE A 12 6.45 6.63 -2.24
N LEU A 13 6.19 5.32 -2.35
CA LEU A 13 4.92 4.74 -1.92
C LEU A 13 4.69 4.91 -0.41
N GLY A 14 5.75 4.74 0.39
CA GLY A 14 5.73 4.93 1.83
C GLY A 14 5.34 6.34 2.23
N ILE A 15 6.02 7.35 1.69
CA ILE A 15 5.71 8.77 1.92
C ILE A 15 4.29 9.11 1.44
N GLY A 16 3.87 8.59 0.29
CA GLY A 16 2.51 8.80 -0.22
C GLY A 16 1.44 8.23 0.71
N ALA A 17 1.67 7.02 1.25
CA ALA A 17 0.76 6.39 2.21
C ALA A 17 0.71 7.15 3.54
N GLU A 18 1.85 7.60 4.06
CA GLU A 18 1.92 8.45 5.26
C GLU A 18 1.15 9.76 5.04
N ALA A 19 1.39 10.46 3.93
CA ALA A 19 0.71 11.71 3.62
C ALA A 19 -0.82 11.52 3.51
N ASN A 20 -1.27 10.45 2.86
CA ASN A 20 -2.69 10.12 2.75
C ASN A 20 -3.31 9.80 4.11
N GLY A 21 -2.64 8.96 4.93
CA GLY A 21 -3.11 8.62 6.26
C GLY A 21 -3.17 9.83 7.19
N LEU A 22 -2.16 10.71 7.15
CA LEU A 22 -2.14 11.96 7.92
C LEU A 22 -3.27 12.90 7.48
N PHE A 23 -3.58 13.00 6.19
CA PHE A 23 -4.70 13.80 5.70
C PHE A 23 -6.04 13.27 6.24
N MET A 24 -6.27 11.95 6.21
CA MET A 24 -7.45 11.30 6.79
C MET A 24 -7.59 11.57 8.30
N LEU A 25 -6.48 11.58 9.05
CA LEU A 25 -6.49 11.85 10.49
C LEU A 25 -6.76 13.32 10.81
N TRP A 26 -6.10 14.22 10.08
CA TRP A 26 -6.16 15.66 10.31
C TRP A 26 -7.48 16.29 9.86
N SER A 27 -7.90 16.02 8.62
CA SER A 27 -9.14 16.54 8.05
C SER A 27 -9.88 15.45 7.26
N PRO A 28 -10.58 14.52 7.95
CA PRO A 28 -11.30 13.43 7.29
C PRO A 28 -12.41 13.93 6.36
N GLY A 29 -13.02 15.08 6.66
CA GLY A 29 -14.09 15.66 5.85
C GLY A 29 -13.58 16.15 4.50
N ASP A 30 -12.48 16.91 4.50
CA ASP A 30 -11.86 17.37 3.25
C ASP A 30 -11.32 16.18 2.45
N TRP A 31 -10.74 15.17 3.12
CA TRP A 31 -10.31 13.94 2.46
C TRP A 31 -11.46 13.24 1.75
N TYR A 32 -12.60 13.07 2.44
CA TYR A 32 -13.80 12.44 1.90
C TYR A 32 -14.34 13.13 0.64
N LEU A 33 -14.23 14.46 0.59
CA LEU A 33 -14.68 15.26 -0.57
C LEU A 33 -13.64 15.34 -1.68
N ALA A 34 -12.35 15.25 -1.35
CA ALA A 34 -11.26 15.41 -2.30
C ALA A 34 -10.95 14.12 -3.09
N VAL A 35 -11.17 12.94 -2.51
CA VAL A 35 -10.82 11.67 -3.16
C VAL A 35 -11.96 11.21 -4.09
N PRO A 36 -11.72 11.06 -5.40
CA PRO A 36 -12.74 10.66 -6.36
C PRO A 36 -13.38 9.32 -5.98
N GLY A 37 -14.71 9.25 -6.08
CA GLY A 37 -15.48 8.03 -5.84
C GLY A 37 -15.81 7.72 -4.38
N VAL A 38 -15.09 8.28 -3.41
CA VAL A 38 -15.34 8.00 -1.99
C VAL A 38 -16.74 8.46 -1.55
N THR A 39 -17.24 9.56 -2.10
CA THR A 39 -18.60 10.05 -1.81
C THR A 39 -19.71 9.13 -2.33
N THR A 40 -19.38 8.21 -3.24
CA THR A 40 -20.34 7.26 -3.84
C THR A 40 -20.40 5.91 -3.12
N THR A 41 -19.50 5.63 -2.18
CA THR A 41 -19.42 4.33 -1.48
C THR A 41 -20.16 4.30 -0.14
N GLY A 42 -20.69 5.44 0.32
CA GLY A 42 -21.48 5.53 1.55
C GLY A 42 -21.43 6.91 2.21
N PRO A 43 -22.24 7.13 3.26
CA PRO A 43 -22.26 8.39 4.00
C PRO A 43 -20.94 8.64 4.74
N PHE A 44 -20.60 9.92 4.93
CA PHE A 44 -19.42 10.33 5.69
C PHE A 44 -19.44 9.76 7.12
N ASN A 45 -18.35 9.08 7.49
CA ASN A 45 -18.10 8.62 8.86
C ASN A 45 -16.65 8.94 9.25
N GLN A 46 -16.49 9.95 10.10
CA GLN A 46 -15.18 10.44 10.50
C GLN A 46 -14.35 9.45 11.33
N HIS A 47 -15.00 8.53 12.05
CA HIS A 47 -14.28 7.53 12.84
C HIS A 47 -13.69 6.49 11.88
N PHE A 48 -14.52 5.99 10.97
CA PHE A 48 -14.12 5.02 9.95
C PHE A 48 -12.99 5.54 9.05
N ILE A 49 -13.05 6.80 8.62
CA ILE A 49 -11.97 7.40 7.81
C ILE A 49 -10.65 7.47 8.60
N ARG A 50 -10.70 7.73 9.91
CA ARG A 50 -9.48 7.75 10.74
C ARG A 50 -8.91 6.36 10.97
N ASP A 51 -9.75 5.33 11.09
CA ASP A 51 -9.29 3.94 11.12
C ASP A 51 -8.57 3.57 9.81
N ILE A 52 -9.12 4.00 8.66
CA ILE A 52 -8.44 3.86 7.37
C ILE A 52 -7.12 4.66 7.39
N GLY A 53 -7.11 5.86 7.97
CA GLY A 53 -5.89 6.66 8.14
C GLY A 53 -4.79 5.90 8.87
N LEU A 54 -5.11 5.26 9.99
CA LEU A 54 -4.15 4.49 10.78
C LEU A 54 -3.54 3.32 10.01
N ILE A 55 -4.33 2.60 9.20
CA ILE A 55 -3.79 1.50 8.40
C ILE A 55 -2.93 2.02 7.22
N PHE A 56 -3.22 3.21 6.67
CA PHE A 56 -2.32 3.86 5.70
C PHE A 56 -1.00 4.29 6.34
N LEU A 57 -1.01 4.79 7.58
CA LEU A 57 0.24 5.02 8.34
C LEU A 57 1.00 3.72 8.56
N PHE A 58 0.31 2.62 8.94
CA PHE A 58 0.95 1.31 9.10
C PHE A 58 1.62 0.83 7.80
N VAL A 59 0.93 0.96 6.66
CA VAL A 59 1.48 0.62 5.34
C VAL A 59 2.68 1.49 5.00
N GLY A 60 2.56 2.80 5.17
CA GLY A 60 3.63 3.77 4.89
C GLY A 60 4.89 3.48 5.71
N THR A 61 4.71 3.34 7.01
CA THR A 61 5.77 3.06 7.98
C THR A 61 6.42 1.71 7.70
N SER A 62 5.64 0.68 7.34
CA SER A 62 6.17 -0.63 6.96
C SER A 62 7.09 -0.54 5.74
N LEU A 63 6.68 0.21 4.71
CA LEU A 63 7.49 0.43 3.51
C LEU A 63 8.78 1.18 3.83
N LEU A 64 8.69 2.29 4.57
CA LEU A 64 9.81 3.14 4.95
C LEU A 64 10.82 2.40 5.85
N ILE A 65 10.35 1.74 6.91
CA ILE A 65 11.24 0.96 7.77
C ILE A 65 11.92 -0.16 6.97
N GLY A 66 11.19 -0.89 6.13
CA GLY A 66 11.79 -1.94 5.29
C GLY A 66 12.80 -1.41 4.26
N ALA A 67 12.70 -0.15 3.86
CA ALA A 67 13.70 0.50 3.00
C ALA A 67 15.04 0.69 3.74
N PHE A 68 15.00 1.09 5.02
CA PHE A 68 16.20 1.40 5.81
C PHE A 68 16.67 0.27 6.75
N ARG A 69 15.85 -0.75 6.98
CA ARG A 69 16.14 -1.90 7.87
C ARG A 69 15.95 -3.22 7.11
N PRO A 70 16.95 -3.65 6.32
CA PRO A 70 16.85 -4.84 5.46
C PRO A 70 16.40 -6.10 6.20
N GLN A 71 16.78 -6.26 7.47
CA GLN A 71 16.43 -7.41 8.30
C GLN A 71 14.92 -7.58 8.54
N TYR A 72 14.13 -6.51 8.44
CA TYR A 72 12.67 -6.55 8.60
C TYR A 72 11.91 -6.42 7.27
N ARG A 73 12.62 -6.16 6.17
CA ARG A 73 12.03 -5.77 4.88
C ARG A 73 11.00 -6.76 4.36
N VAL A 74 11.34 -8.05 4.34
CA VAL A 74 10.44 -9.10 3.82
C VAL A 74 9.13 -9.12 4.62
N LEU A 75 9.21 -9.09 5.95
CA LEU A 75 8.04 -9.11 6.82
C LEU A 75 7.15 -7.88 6.59
N LEU A 76 7.75 -6.69 6.68
CA LEU A 76 7.03 -5.43 6.61
C LEU A 76 6.40 -5.19 5.23
N TRP A 77 7.15 -5.42 4.16
CA TRP A 77 6.63 -5.22 2.79
C TRP A 77 5.58 -6.26 2.43
N SER A 78 5.71 -7.50 2.91
CA SER A 78 4.67 -8.53 2.71
C SER A 78 3.38 -8.21 3.46
N ALA A 79 3.48 -7.68 4.69
CA ALA A 79 2.31 -7.23 5.44
C ALA A 79 1.58 -6.06 4.74
N ALA A 80 2.33 -5.07 4.25
CA ALA A 80 1.79 -3.98 3.44
C ALA A 80 1.14 -4.49 2.15
N THR A 81 1.78 -5.47 1.48
CA THR A 81 1.24 -6.11 0.27
C THR A 81 -0.10 -6.78 0.55
N LEU A 82 -0.20 -7.55 1.63
CA LEU A 82 -1.41 -8.28 1.99
C LEU A 82 -2.60 -7.33 2.19
N TRP A 83 -2.38 -6.23 2.92
CA TRP A 83 -3.42 -5.22 3.12
C TRP A 83 -3.85 -4.56 1.80
N LEU A 84 -2.87 -4.07 1.02
CA LEU A 84 -3.16 -3.36 -0.24
C LEU A 84 -3.86 -4.26 -1.26
N TRP A 85 -3.49 -5.54 -1.35
CA TRP A 85 -4.19 -6.49 -2.22
C TRP A 85 -5.57 -6.85 -1.71
N GLY A 86 -5.74 -7.06 -0.40
CA GLY A 86 -7.06 -7.26 0.19
C GLY A 86 -8.00 -6.09 -0.14
N HIS A 87 -7.50 -4.86 0.01
CA HIS A 87 -8.23 -3.65 -0.33
C HIS A 87 -8.52 -3.55 -1.83
N ALA A 88 -7.53 -3.75 -2.70
CA ALA A 88 -7.75 -3.70 -4.15
C ALA A 88 -8.78 -4.74 -4.60
N LEU A 89 -8.68 -5.99 -4.14
CA LEU A 89 -9.65 -7.04 -4.44
C LEU A 89 -11.05 -6.71 -3.93
N PHE A 90 -11.17 -5.98 -2.82
CA PHE A 90 -12.45 -5.50 -2.32
C PHE A 90 -13.13 -4.55 -3.32
N HIS A 91 -12.40 -3.64 -3.97
CA HIS A 91 -12.96 -2.77 -5.03
C HIS A 91 -13.46 -3.57 -6.24
N PHE A 92 -12.74 -4.63 -6.64
CA PHE A 92 -13.24 -5.53 -7.69
C PHE A 92 -14.50 -6.28 -7.25
N TRP A 93 -14.56 -6.67 -5.98
CA TRP A 93 -15.74 -7.32 -5.41
C TRP A 93 -16.94 -6.37 -5.38
N GLU A 94 -16.77 -5.10 -5.00
CA GLU A 94 -17.84 -4.08 -5.00
C GLU A 94 -18.46 -3.91 -6.39
N VAL A 95 -17.65 -3.91 -7.44
CA VAL A 95 -18.13 -3.90 -8.82
C VAL A 95 -18.85 -5.20 -9.17
N ALA A 96 -18.29 -6.35 -8.78
CA ALA A 96 -18.88 -7.66 -9.07
C ALA A 96 -20.27 -7.86 -8.43
N VAL A 97 -20.52 -7.27 -7.25
CA VAL A 97 -21.81 -7.35 -6.55
C VAL A 97 -22.74 -6.17 -6.82
N GLY A 98 -22.33 -5.23 -7.69
CA GLY A 98 -23.17 -4.11 -8.14
C GLY A 98 -23.27 -2.93 -7.16
N ILE A 99 -22.36 -2.81 -6.18
CA ILE A 99 -22.24 -1.62 -5.32
C ILE A 99 -21.68 -0.45 -6.14
N CYS A 100 -20.69 -0.72 -6.98
CA CYS A 100 -20.02 0.26 -7.83
C CYS A 100 -20.19 -0.07 -9.32
N GLY A 101 -20.17 0.96 -10.17
CA GLY A 101 -20.10 0.79 -11.63
C GLY A 101 -18.71 0.32 -12.09
N PRO A 102 -18.58 -0.33 -13.26
CA PRO A 102 -17.29 -0.80 -13.78
C PRO A 102 -16.25 0.32 -14.00
N ASP A 103 -16.69 1.56 -14.17
CA ASP A 103 -15.84 2.75 -14.27
C ASP A 103 -14.99 2.99 -13.01
N ALA A 104 -15.45 2.48 -11.84
CA ALA A 104 -14.69 2.51 -10.60
C ALA A 104 -13.32 1.84 -10.73
N ILE A 105 -13.20 0.75 -11.50
CA ILE A 105 -11.92 0.05 -11.67
C ILE A 105 -10.87 0.97 -12.30
N ALA A 106 -11.24 1.72 -13.34
CA ALA A 106 -10.33 2.64 -14.00
C ALA A 106 -10.00 3.86 -13.14
N ARG A 107 -11.00 4.41 -12.45
CA ARG A 107 -10.85 5.53 -11.51
C ARG A 107 -9.92 5.18 -10.35
N ASP A 108 -10.08 4.00 -9.77
CA ASP A 108 -9.41 3.59 -8.53
C ASP A 108 -8.03 2.98 -8.83
N PHE A 109 -7.75 2.57 -10.07
CA PHE A 109 -6.49 1.96 -10.47
C PHE A 109 -5.23 2.72 -9.98
N PRO A 110 -5.08 4.05 -10.17
CA PRO A 110 -3.85 4.75 -9.81
C PRO A 110 -3.56 4.77 -8.31
N ALA A 111 -4.60 4.81 -7.48
CA ALA A 111 -4.49 5.00 -6.03
C ALA A 111 -4.75 3.74 -5.21
N VAL A 112 -5.34 2.70 -5.81
CA VAL A 112 -5.71 1.45 -5.14
C VAL A 112 -4.94 0.27 -5.73
N THR A 113 -5.18 -0.04 -7.00
CA THR A 113 -4.64 -1.26 -7.64
C THR A 113 -3.15 -1.14 -7.96
N LEU A 114 -2.71 0.00 -8.47
CA LEU A 114 -1.30 0.21 -8.83
C LEU A 114 -0.37 0.14 -7.59
N PRO A 115 -0.66 0.78 -6.44
CA PRO A 115 0.14 0.59 -5.23
C PRO A 115 0.18 -0.86 -4.75
N ALA A 116 -0.92 -1.62 -4.88
CA ALA A 116 -0.94 -3.04 -4.55
C ALA A 116 0.00 -3.86 -5.44
N ILE A 117 -0.04 -3.64 -6.76
CA ILE A 117 0.86 -4.29 -7.73
C ILE A 117 2.31 -3.94 -7.43
N LEU A 118 2.65 -2.66 -7.29
CA LEU A 118 4.02 -2.22 -7.05
C LEU A 118 4.55 -2.79 -5.73
N THR A 119 3.74 -2.79 -4.67
CA THR A 119 4.14 -3.31 -3.35
C THR A 119 4.32 -4.83 -3.38
N ALA A 120 3.51 -5.57 -4.15
CA ALA A 120 3.75 -7.00 -4.38
C ALA A 120 5.07 -7.27 -5.12
N LEU A 121 5.37 -6.50 -6.18
CA LEU A 121 6.64 -6.61 -6.90
C LEU A 121 7.84 -6.31 -5.98
N LEU A 122 7.71 -5.32 -5.09
CA LEU A 122 8.70 -5.01 -4.06
C LEU A 122 8.90 -6.17 -3.08
N SER A 123 7.81 -6.79 -2.61
CA SER A 123 7.87 -7.96 -1.71
C SER A 123 8.52 -9.17 -2.38
N ILE A 124 8.16 -9.46 -3.62
CA ILE A 124 8.77 -10.55 -4.41
C ILE A 124 10.27 -10.30 -4.57
N TRP A 125 10.66 -9.07 -4.93
CA TRP A 125 12.07 -8.70 -5.02
C TRP A 125 12.79 -8.84 -3.67
N ALA A 126 12.19 -8.37 -2.57
CA ALA A 126 12.78 -8.47 -1.23
C ALA A 126 13.00 -9.92 -0.78
N ILE A 127 12.07 -10.83 -1.11
CA ILE A 127 12.22 -12.27 -0.85
C ILE A 127 13.38 -12.84 -1.66
N ALA A 128 13.52 -12.48 -2.94
CA ALA A 128 14.63 -12.93 -3.77
C ALA A 128 15.98 -12.40 -3.26
N ASP A 129 16.08 -11.12 -2.91
CA ASP A 129 17.28 -10.47 -2.35
C ASP A 129 17.72 -11.16 -1.05
N ALA A 130 16.78 -11.40 -0.12
CA ALA A 130 17.07 -12.07 1.15
C ALA A 130 17.48 -13.55 0.99
N ARG A 131 17.06 -14.23 -0.08
CA ARG A 131 17.53 -15.59 -0.41
C ARG A 131 18.97 -15.56 -0.92
N GLN A 132 19.29 -14.63 -1.83
CA GLN A 132 20.63 -14.47 -2.37
C GLN A 132 21.66 -14.11 -1.29
N GLU A 133 21.30 -13.22 -0.35
CA GLU A 133 22.17 -12.87 0.78
C GLU A 133 22.48 -14.10 1.66
N ARG A 134 21.48 -14.93 1.96
CA ARG A 134 21.68 -16.17 2.73
C ARG A 134 22.57 -17.18 2.01
N THR A 135 22.37 -17.38 0.70
CA THR A 135 23.21 -18.29 -0.09
C THR A 135 24.67 -17.82 -0.11
N ARG A 136 24.91 -16.51 -0.28
CA ARG A 136 26.27 -15.93 -0.25
C ARG A 136 26.95 -16.12 1.10
N ALA A 137 26.21 -15.91 2.20
CA ALA A 137 26.73 -16.12 3.54
C ALA A 137 27.12 -17.60 3.78
N ALA A 138 26.29 -18.54 3.32
CA ALA A 138 26.58 -19.97 3.43
C ALA A 138 27.80 -20.42 2.60
N SER A 139 28.05 -19.81 1.44
CA SER A 139 29.22 -20.11 0.61
C SER A 139 30.54 -19.51 1.10
N ALA A 140 30.49 -18.61 2.09
CA ALA A 140 31.67 -17.93 2.65
C ALA A 140 32.18 -18.60 3.94
N LEU A 141 31.51 -19.65 4.41
CA LEU A 141 31.89 -20.51 5.53
C LEU A 141 32.60 -21.77 5.02
#